data_AF-A0A386WQ61-F1
#
_entry.id   AF-A0A386WQ61-F1
#
_cell.length_a   1.000
_cell.length_b   1.000
_cell.length_c   1.000
_cell.angle_alpha   90.00
_cell.angle_beta   90.00
_cell.angle_gamma   90.00
#
_symmetry.space_group_name_H-M   'P 1'
#
loop_
_entity.id
_entity.type
_entity.pdbx_description
1 polymer ?
#
loop_
_entity_poly.entity_id
_entity_poly.type
_entity_poly.pdbx_seq_one_letter_code
_entity_poly.pdbx_strand_id
1 'polypeptide(L)'
;MFQMYPVLPPPNSNKDAKYSIVRGDSGDWEVRLIYRDSTGEHLRTNKRHKKLIAKVNEIKERLNSGRLGGVFYINEFRHVLVPSTGEGYIYAGTHRKLLDFDFYGRTLSPVAPSSLAPGDQWPGPHVGIRHVLASGGDDIYRVVGTMKHGSRKEFLSGAVGPEAARRLAHRLRRVKGYQGGRFYINEAREFFTPVGEDTRGVSYIYLGALGDEPWFAAPLKGDRR
;
A
#
# COMPACT_ATOMS: atom_id res chain seq x y z
N MET A 1 -11.63 9.96 20.04
CA MET A 1 -12.23 10.01 18.69
C MET A 1 -11.16 9.59 17.69
N PHE A 2 -11.46 8.68 16.77
CA PHE A 2 -10.49 8.27 15.75
C PHE A 2 -10.44 9.27 14.60
N GLN A 3 -9.25 9.46 14.03
CA GLN A 3 -9.06 10.34 12.89
C GLN A 3 -9.28 9.58 11.58
N MET A 4 -10.26 10.04 10.79
CA MET A 4 -10.48 9.54 9.44
C MET A 4 -9.31 9.92 8.53
N TYR A 5 -8.88 8.96 7.73
CA TYR A 5 -7.86 9.19 6.71
C TYR A 5 -8.52 9.71 5.43
N PRO A 6 -8.04 10.82 4.84
CA PRO A 6 -8.76 11.47 3.75
C PRO A 6 -8.53 10.85 2.37
N VAL A 7 -7.63 9.85 2.28
CA VAL A 7 -7.44 9.05 1.05
C VAL A 7 -8.35 7.84 1.12
N LEU A 8 -9.13 7.61 0.05
CA LEU A 8 -10.05 6.49 0.00
C LEU A 8 -9.33 5.16 -0.32
N PRO A 9 -9.81 4.04 0.24
CA PRO A 9 -9.34 2.72 -0.16
C PRO A 9 -9.54 2.49 -1.65
N PRO A 10 -8.62 1.76 -2.31
CA PRO A 10 -8.97 1.19 -3.60
C PRO A 10 -10.20 0.28 -3.41
N PRO A 11 -11.23 0.38 -4.26
CA PRO A 11 -12.29 -0.61 -4.28
C PRO A 11 -11.67 -1.97 -4.62
N ASN A 12 -12.00 -2.99 -3.82
CA ASN A 12 -11.60 -4.39 -4.00
C ASN A 12 -10.08 -4.61 -4.20
N SER A 13 -9.31 -4.55 -3.10
CA SER A 13 -7.93 -5.06 -3.09
C SER A 13 -7.90 -6.58 -2.98
N ASN A 14 -7.06 -7.20 -3.81
CA ASN A 14 -6.80 -8.64 -3.78
C ASN A 14 -6.38 -9.12 -2.39
N LYS A 15 -6.56 -10.41 -2.11
CA LYS A 15 -6.27 -11.00 -0.79
C LYS A 15 -4.79 -10.83 -0.38
N ASP A 16 -3.89 -10.87 -1.35
CA ASP A 16 -2.43 -10.74 -1.22
C ASP A 16 -1.92 -9.28 -1.23
N ALA A 17 -2.81 -8.31 -1.47
CA ALA A 17 -2.47 -6.89 -1.52
C ALA A 17 -2.70 -6.17 -0.17
N LYS A 18 -2.69 -6.90 0.95
CA LYS A 18 -2.93 -6.34 2.30
C LYS A 18 -2.26 -7.12 3.41
N TYR A 19 -1.99 -6.42 4.52
CA TYR A 19 -1.61 -7.06 5.78
C TYR A 19 -2.86 -7.38 6.61
N SER A 20 -2.72 -8.36 7.50
CA SER A 20 -3.77 -8.66 8.48
C SER A 20 -3.17 -9.01 9.84
N ILE A 21 -3.93 -8.76 10.91
CA ILE A 21 -3.63 -9.31 12.23
C ILE A 21 -4.47 -10.55 12.44
N VAL A 22 -3.81 -11.62 12.88
CA VAL A 22 -4.43 -12.92 13.17
C VAL A 22 -3.93 -13.48 14.47
N ARG A 23 -4.67 -14.43 15.00
CA ARG A 23 -4.19 -15.26 16.10
C ARG A 23 -3.36 -16.39 15.52
N GLY A 24 -2.10 -16.49 15.93
CA GLY A 24 -1.20 -17.58 15.55
C GLY A 24 -1.46 -18.83 16.38
N ASP A 25 -0.76 -19.91 16.04
CA ASP A 25 -0.96 -21.23 16.67
C ASP A 25 -0.58 -21.24 18.15
N SER A 26 0.36 -20.38 18.57
CA SER A 26 0.70 -20.20 20.00
C SER A 26 -0.36 -19.42 20.78
N GLY A 27 -1.44 -18.97 20.15
CA GLY A 27 -2.47 -18.13 20.75
C GLY A 27 -2.11 -16.63 20.79
N ASP A 28 -0.89 -16.26 20.40
CA ASP A 28 -0.43 -14.88 20.29
C ASP A 28 -1.01 -14.17 19.05
N TRP A 29 -1.07 -12.85 19.09
CA TRP A 29 -1.38 -12.05 17.92
C TRP A 29 -0.16 -11.87 17.03
N GLU A 30 -0.34 -12.02 15.72
CA GLU A 30 0.71 -11.96 14.71
C GLU A 30 0.27 -11.10 13.52
N VAL A 31 1.24 -10.46 12.87
CA VAL A 31 1.03 -9.85 11.56
C VAL A 31 1.12 -10.96 10.52
N ARG A 32 0.16 -11.04 9.61
CA ARG A 32 0.09 -11.98 8.50
C ARG A 32 0.13 -11.26 7.15
N LEU A 33 0.92 -11.82 6.24
CA LEU A 33 0.92 -11.55 4.81
C LEU A 33 0.45 -12.82 4.07
N ILE A 34 -0.43 -12.64 3.10
CA ILE A 34 -0.70 -13.63 2.06
C ILE A 34 0.14 -13.20 0.86
N TYR A 35 1.04 -14.06 0.40
CA TYR A 35 1.88 -13.78 -0.76
C TYR A 35 1.61 -14.82 -1.85
N ARG A 36 1.46 -14.38 -3.10
CA ARG A 36 1.22 -15.26 -4.24
C ARG A 36 2.33 -15.11 -5.26
N ASP A 37 2.86 -16.23 -5.71
CA ASP A 37 3.83 -16.30 -6.81
C ASP A 37 3.45 -17.42 -7.79
N SER A 38 4.34 -17.71 -8.74
CA SER A 38 4.11 -18.73 -9.76
C SER A 38 3.95 -20.15 -9.20
N THR A 39 4.30 -20.40 -7.93
CA THR A 39 4.20 -21.69 -7.24
C THR A 39 2.94 -21.81 -6.39
N GLY A 40 2.25 -20.71 -6.09
CA GLY A 40 0.96 -20.71 -5.39
C GLY A 40 0.82 -19.63 -4.32
N GLU A 41 -0.10 -19.86 -3.39
CA GLU A 41 -0.37 -18.99 -2.24
C GLU A 41 0.44 -19.43 -1.01
N HIS A 42 1.08 -18.47 -0.36
CA HIS A 42 1.93 -18.66 0.80
C HIS A 42 1.47 -17.77 1.94
N LEU A 43 1.21 -18.38 3.09
CA LEU A 43 0.89 -17.67 4.32
C LEU A 43 2.17 -17.45 5.11
N ARG A 44 2.45 -16.19 5.46
CA ARG A 44 3.58 -15.81 6.31
C ARG A 44 3.11 -14.95 7.47
N THR A 45 3.60 -15.27 8.66
CA THR A 45 3.31 -14.50 9.87
C THR A 45 4.58 -14.13 10.61
N ASN A 46 4.53 -13.06 11.39
CA ASN A 46 5.55 -12.77 12.39
C ASN A 46 4.97 -12.00 13.59
N LYS A 47 5.64 -12.10 14.73
CA LYS A 47 5.23 -11.49 16.02
C LYS A 47 6.05 -10.23 16.38
N ARG A 48 6.92 -9.77 15.46
CA ARG A 48 7.95 -8.75 15.74
C ARG A 48 7.39 -7.36 15.99
N HIS A 49 6.14 -7.11 15.61
CA HIS A 49 5.53 -5.77 15.60
C HIS A 49 4.47 -5.58 16.71
N LYS A 50 4.75 -6.00 17.95
CA LYS A 50 3.79 -5.94 19.09
C LYS A 50 3.06 -4.60 19.23
N LYS A 51 3.77 -3.47 19.10
CA LYS A 51 3.17 -2.11 19.18
C LYS A 51 2.20 -1.83 18.03
N LEU A 52 2.52 -2.27 16.82
CA LEU A 52 1.63 -2.15 15.66
C LEU A 52 0.37 -3.00 15.87
N ILE A 53 0.57 -4.24 16.33
CA ILE A 53 -0.50 -5.19 16.59
C ILE A 53 -1.50 -4.62 17.59
N ALA A 54 -1.03 -4.13 18.73
CA ALA A 54 -1.86 -3.51 19.76
C ALA A 54 -2.69 -2.33 19.21
N LYS A 55 -2.07 -1.43 18.43
CA LYS A 55 -2.75 -0.26 17.87
C LYS A 55 -3.86 -0.61 16.88
N VAL A 56 -3.60 -1.56 15.98
CA VAL A 56 -4.64 -1.99 15.02
C VAL A 56 -5.75 -2.74 15.74
N ASN A 57 -5.41 -3.59 16.73
CA ASN A 57 -6.41 -4.29 17.55
C ASN A 57 -7.28 -3.31 18.35
N GLU A 58 -6.73 -2.26 18.94
CA GLU A 58 -7.49 -1.21 19.64
C GLU A 58 -8.54 -0.58 18.71
N ILE A 59 -8.18 -0.28 17.46
CA ILE A 59 -9.13 0.26 16.49
C ILE A 59 -10.19 -0.77 16.11
N LYS A 60 -9.78 -2.00 15.83
CA LYS A 60 -10.70 -3.07 15.42
C LYS A 60 -11.71 -3.42 16.51
N GLU A 61 -11.27 -3.46 17.76
CA GLU A 61 -12.13 -3.69 18.92
C GLU A 61 -13.27 -2.67 18.97
N ARG A 62 -12.93 -1.38 18.81
CA ARG A 62 -13.91 -0.30 18.82
C ARG A 62 -14.81 -0.27 17.59
N LEU A 63 -14.29 -0.64 16.42
CA LEU A 63 -15.07 -0.64 15.17
C LEU A 63 -16.01 -1.84 15.03
N ASN A 64 -15.61 -3.01 15.56
CA ASN A 64 -16.28 -4.29 15.28
C ASN A 64 -16.85 -4.94 16.55
N SER A 65 -17.37 -4.14 17.48
CA SER A 65 -18.06 -4.60 18.69
C SER A 65 -17.24 -5.64 19.48
N GLY A 66 -15.97 -5.33 19.75
CA GLY A 66 -15.08 -6.20 20.54
C GLY A 66 -14.24 -7.20 19.72
N ARG A 67 -14.43 -7.29 18.40
CA ARG A 67 -13.64 -8.21 17.56
C ARG A 67 -12.25 -7.66 17.27
N LEU A 68 -11.23 -8.40 17.71
CA LEU A 68 -9.82 -8.13 17.43
C LEU A 68 -9.39 -8.73 16.08
N GLY A 69 -8.25 -8.27 15.57
CA GLY A 69 -7.67 -8.73 14.32
C GLY A 69 -8.34 -8.18 13.05
N GLY A 70 -7.77 -8.55 11.92
CA GLY A 70 -8.26 -8.16 10.59
C GLY A 70 -7.29 -7.29 9.80
N VAL A 71 -7.77 -6.80 8.66
CA VAL A 71 -6.95 -6.13 7.64
C VAL A 71 -6.46 -4.75 8.09
N PHE A 72 -5.24 -4.41 7.68
CA PHE A 72 -4.69 -3.06 7.71
C PHE A 72 -3.71 -2.85 6.54
N TYR A 73 -3.28 -1.60 6.34
CA TYR A 73 -2.30 -1.19 5.34
C TYR A 73 -1.25 -0.28 5.98
N ILE A 74 -0.07 -0.21 5.36
CA ILE A 74 0.92 0.83 5.64
C ILE A 74 1.20 1.52 4.32
N ASN A 75 1.13 2.84 4.31
CA ASN A 75 1.37 3.62 3.09
C ASN A 75 2.79 4.16 3.00
N GLU A 76 3.07 4.89 1.92
CA GLU A 76 4.37 5.47 1.60
C GLU A 76 4.86 6.50 2.64
N PHE A 77 3.96 7.01 3.49
CA PHE A 77 4.25 7.90 4.62
C PHE A 77 4.46 7.15 5.93
N ARG A 78 4.41 5.81 5.91
CA ARG A 78 4.43 4.93 7.10
C ARG A 78 3.20 5.03 7.99
N HIS A 79 2.10 5.56 7.47
CA HIS A 79 0.85 5.64 8.22
C HIS A 79 0.17 4.28 8.19
N VAL A 80 -0.23 3.81 9.36
CA VAL A 80 -1.00 2.58 9.52
C VAL A 80 -2.47 2.91 9.30
N LEU A 81 -3.09 2.26 8.32
CA LEU A 81 -4.46 2.53 7.88
C LEU A 81 -5.33 1.30 8.13
N VAL A 82 -6.38 1.48 8.91
CA VAL A 82 -7.33 0.41 9.25
C VAL A 82 -8.64 0.64 8.50
N PRO A 83 -9.10 -0.27 7.63
CA PRO A 83 -10.41 -0.15 7.00
C PRO A 83 -11.54 -0.12 8.02
N SER A 84 -12.45 0.85 7.84
CA SER A 84 -13.75 0.95 8.49
C SER A 84 -14.85 0.73 7.47
N THR A 85 -15.80 -0.15 7.78
CA THR A 85 -16.92 -0.50 6.90
C THR A 85 -17.76 0.74 6.61
N GLY A 86 -17.86 1.11 5.32
CA GLY A 86 -18.70 2.23 4.87
C GLY A 86 -18.14 3.63 5.13
N GLU A 87 -16.95 3.78 5.73
CA GLU A 87 -16.40 5.09 6.10
C GLU A 87 -15.01 5.38 5.50
N GLY A 88 -14.27 4.35 5.06
CA GLY A 88 -12.94 4.51 4.46
C GLY A 88 -11.84 3.96 5.36
N TYR A 89 -10.76 4.70 5.55
CA TYR A 89 -9.65 4.31 6.43
C TYR A 89 -9.62 5.14 7.71
N ILE A 90 -9.24 4.49 8.80
CA ILE A 90 -8.88 5.13 10.06
C ILE A 90 -7.36 5.14 10.22
N TYR A 91 -6.83 6.28 10.64
CA TYR A 91 -5.43 6.42 10.97
C TYR A 91 -5.11 5.80 12.34
N ALA A 92 -4.17 4.85 12.36
CA ALA A 92 -3.73 4.14 13.56
C ALA A 92 -2.36 4.61 14.08
N GLY A 93 -1.85 5.72 13.56
CA GLY A 93 -0.51 6.22 13.86
C GLY A 93 0.55 5.75 12.84
N THR A 94 1.80 6.14 13.09
CA THR A 94 2.95 5.84 12.22
C THR A 94 3.68 4.57 12.65
N HIS A 95 4.12 3.75 11.68
CA HIS A 95 4.97 2.59 11.90
C HIS A 95 6.26 2.68 11.07
N ARG A 96 7.36 3.05 11.72
CA ARG A 96 8.65 3.30 11.03
C ARG A 96 9.39 2.04 10.60
N LYS A 97 9.16 0.91 11.25
CA LYS A 97 9.79 -0.36 10.85
C LYS A 97 9.08 -0.92 9.61
N LEU A 98 9.83 -1.49 8.69
CA LEU A 98 9.27 -2.21 7.55
C LEU A 98 8.72 -3.56 8.03
N LEU A 99 7.71 -4.08 7.32
CA LEU A 99 7.19 -5.42 7.58
C LEU A 99 7.86 -6.40 6.62
N ASP A 100 8.73 -7.23 7.18
CA ASP A 100 9.44 -8.27 6.46
C ASP A 100 9.01 -9.66 6.93
N PHE A 101 9.11 -10.65 6.05
CA PHE A 101 8.67 -12.00 6.32
C PHE A 101 9.73 -13.00 5.87
N ASP A 102 9.94 -14.06 6.65
CA ASP A 102 10.72 -15.19 6.18
C ASP A 102 9.98 -15.90 5.04
N PHE A 103 10.71 -16.34 4.02
CA PHE A 103 10.16 -17.02 2.87
C PHE A 103 11.21 -17.93 2.26
N TYR A 104 11.20 -19.23 2.61
CA TYR A 104 12.12 -20.23 2.06
C TYR A 104 13.59 -19.79 2.09
N GLY A 105 14.07 -19.30 3.23
CA GLY A 105 15.46 -18.87 3.41
C GLY A 105 15.81 -17.52 2.79
N ARG A 106 14.85 -16.83 2.15
CA ARG A 106 14.95 -15.42 1.78
C ARG A 106 13.98 -14.56 2.57
N THR A 107 14.17 -13.24 2.51
CA THR A 107 13.26 -12.28 3.13
C THR A 107 12.32 -11.70 2.09
N LEU A 108 11.01 -11.85 2.27
CA LEU A 108 10.01 -11.04 1.57
C LEU A 108 10.00 -9.66 2.20
N SER A 109 10.47 -8.68 1.44
CA SER A 109 10.64 -7.30 1.87
C SER A 109 9.88 -6.35 0.94
N PRO A 110 9.28 -5.26 1.45
CA PRO A 110 8.75 -4.18 0.63
C PRO A 110 9.85 -3.36 -0.07
N VAL A 111 11.13 -3.53 0.29
CA VAL A 111 12.25 -2.83 -0.37
C VAL A 111 12.65 -3.58 -1.63
N ALA A 112 12.84 -2.85 -2.73
CA ALA A 112 13.34 -3.45 -3.96
C ALA A 112 14.77 -3.98 -3.76
N PRO A 113 15.11 -5.19 -4.24
CA PRO A 113 16.50 -5.62 -4.35
C PRO A 113 17.30 -4.61 -5.17
N SER A 114 18.56 -4.37 -4.80
CA SER A 114 19.43 -3.41 -5.50
C SER A 114 19.68 -3.75 -6.97
N SER A 115 19.52 -5.01 -7.36
CA SER A 115 19.63 -5.48 -8.74
C SER A 115 18.34 -5.36 -9.56
N LEU A 116 17.21 -4.95 -8.96
CA LEU A 116 15.92 -4.94 -9.63
C LEU A 116 15.77 -3.69 -10.50
N ALA A 117 15.59 -3.88 -11.81
CA ALA A 117 15.39 -2.80 -12.75
C ALA A 117 13.89 -2.52 -12.98
N PRO A 118 13.49 -1.26 -13.27
CA PRO A 118 12.13 -0.97 -13.71
C PRO A 118 11.76 -1.79 -14.96
N GLY A 119 10.63 -2.48 -14.92
CA GLY A 119 10.19 -3.44 -15.92
C GLY A 119 10.31 -4.90 -15.47
N ASP A 120 11.20 -5.19 -14.52
CA ASP A 120 11.35 -6.53 -13.96
C ASP A 120 10.13 -6.93 -13.12
N GLN A 121 9.94 -8.24 -12.94
CA GLN A 121 8.92 -8.76 -12.05
C GLN A 121 9.18 -8.31 -10.60
N TRP A 122 8.15 -7.77 -9.95
CA TRP A 122 8.21 -7.34 -8.55
C TRP A 122 8.26 -8.57 -7.62
N PRO A 123 9.32 -8.75 -6.81
CA PRO A 123 9.48 -9.93 -5.95
C PRO A 123 8.96 -9.74 -4.53
N GLY A 124 8.62 -8.50 -4.15
CA GLY A 124 8.20 -8.17 -2.78
C GLY A 124 6.69 -8.38 -2.53
N PRO A 125 6.22 -8.09 -1.31
CA PRO A 125 4.79 -8.09 -0.99
C PRO A 125 4.00 -7.21 -1.97
N HIS A 126 2.79 -7.63 -2.32
CA HIS A 126 1.89 -6.88 -3.20
C HIS A 126 1.10 -5.79 -2.46
N VAL A 127 1.50 -5.47 -1.23
CA VAL A 127 0.84 -4.48 -0.38
C VAL A 127 1.30 -3.08 -0.77
N GLY A 128 0.35 -2.20 -1.11
CA GLY A 128 0.63 -0.80 -1.41
C GLY A 128 -0.63 0.02 -1.59
N ILE A 129 -0.49 1.34 -1.54
CA ILE A 129 -1.60 2.27 -1.78
C ILE A 129 -1.73 2.56 -3.27
N ARG A 130 -2.93 2.32 -3.77
CA ARG A 130 -3.26 2.55 -5.17
C ARG A 130 -3.20 4.03 -5.53
N HIS A 131 -2.50 4.32 -6.61
CA HIS A 131 -2.53 5.58 -7.34
C HIS A 131 -2.89 5.30 -8.81
N VAL A 132 -3.18 6.34 -9.57
CA VAL A 132 -3.53 6.20 -11.00
C VAL A 132 -2.64 7.11 -11.82
N LEU A 133 -1.97 6.52 -12.81
CA LEU A 133 -1.34 7.26 -13.90
C LEU A 133 -2.46 7.70 -14.85
N ALA A 134 -2.60 9.00 -15.08
CA ALA A 134 -3.63 9.52 -15.99
C ALA A 134 -3.41 8.99 -17.42
N SER A 135 -4.48 8.93 -18.21
CA SER A 135 -4.37 8.59 -19.64
C SER A 135 -3.42 9.57 -20.35
N GLY A 136 -2.58 9.07 -21.26
CA GLY A 136 -1.47 9.83 -21.86
C GLY A 136 -0.19 9.85 -20.99
N GLY A 137 -0.33 9.55 -19.69
CA GLY A 137 0.77 9.42 -18.75
C GLY A 137 1.43 10.75 -18.38
N ASP A 138 0.68 11.85 -18.41
CA ASP A 138 1.19 13.20 -18.13
C ASP A 138 0.97 13.66 -16.68
N ASP A 139 0.22 12.91 -15.88
CA ASP A 139 -0.02 13.21 -14.47
C ASP A 139 -0.37 11.95 -13.67
N ILE A 140 -0.36 12.07 -12.35
CA ILE A 140 -0.71 11.04 -11.39
C ILE A 140 -1.81 11.59 -10.49
N TYR A 141 -2.80 10.77 -10.12
CA TYR A 141 -3.79 11.17 -9.13
C TYR A 141 -4.09 10.09 -8.11
N ARG A 142 -4.55 10.53 -6.93
CA ARG A 142 -5.19 9.71 -5.91
C ARG A 142 -6.65 10.12 -5.74
N VAL A 143 -7.45 9.23 -5.15
CA VAL A 143 -8.85 9.51 -4.85
C VAL A 143 -8.96 9.86 -3.37
N VAL A 144 -9.52 11.05 -3.09
CA VAL A 144 -9.69 11.58 -1.74
C VAL A 144 -11.17 11.84 -1.47
N GLY A 145 -11.56 11.80 -0.19
CA GLY A 145 -12.93 12.02 0.26
C GLY A 145 -13.38 10.95 1.26
N THR A 146 -14.70 10.84 1.42
CA THR A 146 -15.31 9.79 2.24
C THR A 146 -16.39 9.09 1.43
N MET A 147 -16.69 7.84 1.76
CA MET A 147 -17.77 7.11 1.08
C MET A 147 -19.13 7.80 1.27
N LYS A 148 -19.31 8.53 2.39
CA LYS A 148 -20.54 9.26 2.74
C LYS A 148 -20.69 10.62 2.05
N HIS A 149 -19.59 11.33 1.77
CA HIS A 149 -19.62 12.71 1.26
C HIS A 149 -19.12 12.83 -0.19
N GLY A 150 -18.90 11.69 -0.86
CA GLY A 150 -18.39 11.64 -2.22
C GLY A 150 -16.87 11.66 -2.28
N SER A 151 -16.37 11.41 -3.50
CA SER A 151 -14.94 11.31 -3.78
C SER A 151 -14.54 12.28 -4.89
N ARG A 152 -13.32 12.80 -4.81
CA ARG A 152 -12.71 13.61 -5.88
C ARG A 152 -11.31 13.10 -6.21
N LYS A 153 -10.85 13.43 -7.41
CA LYS A 153 -9.46 13.21 -7.81
C LYS A 153 -8.60 14.35 -7.28
N GLU A 154 -7.46 14.00 -6.68
CA GLU A 154 -6.40 14.92 -6.33
C GLU A 154 -5.18 14.60 -7.20
N PHE A 155 -4.86 15.51 -8.10
CA PHE A 155 -3.76 15.38 -9.06
C PHE A 155 -2.43 15.82 -8.44
N LEU A 156 -1.35 15.14 -8.82
CA LEU A 156 -0.01 15.41 -8.34
C LEU A 156 0.48 16.78 -8.83
N SER A 157 0.14 17.16 -10.07
CA SER A 157 0.44 18.49 -10.61
C SER A 157 -0.07 19.64 -9.73
N GLY A 158 -1.22 19.46 -9.08
CA GLY A 158 -1.76 20.44 -8.13
C GLY A 158 -1.01 20.51 -6.81
N ALA A 159 -0.27 19.46 -6.45
CA ALA A 159 0.48 19.38 -5.19
C ALA A 159 1.95 19.81 -5.34
N VAL A 160 2.60 19.48 -6.47
CA VAL A 160 4.05 19.68 -6.67
C VAL A 160 4.39 20.51 -7.91
N GLY A 161 3.38 21.00 -8.62
CA GLY A 161 3.52 21.72 -9.88
C GLY A 161 3.50 20.82 -11.11
N PRO A 162 3.05 21.32 -12.28
CA PRO A 162 2.86 20.51 -13.48
C PRO A 162 4.13 19.84 -14.00
N GLU A 163 5.27 20.52 -13.96
CA GLU A 163 6.52 20.00 -14.49
C GLU A 163 7.06 18.82 -13.68
N ALA A 164 7.07 18.95 -12.36
CA ALA A 164 7.52 17.88 -11.46
C ALA A 164 6.61 16.64 -11.56
N ALA A 165 5.29 16.85 -11.57
CA ALA A 165 4.34 15.78 -11.75
C ALA A 165 4.53 15.07 -13.10
N ARG A 166 4.71 15.83 -14.19
CA ARG A 166 4.94 15.27 -15.53
C ARG A 166 6.23 14.47 -15.62
N ARG A 167 7.33 14.94 -15.03
CA ARG A 167 8.61 14.19 -15.00
C ARG A 167 8.43 12.82 -14.36
N LEU A 168 7.81 12.76 -13.19
CA LEU A 168 7.54 11.50 -12.50
C LEU A 168 6.56 10.63 -13.29
N ALA A 169 5.47 11.20 -13.81
CA ALA A 169 4.49 10.47 -14.61
C ALA A 169 5.12 9.86 -15.88
N HIS A 170 5.96 10.61 -16.59
CA HIS A 170 6.71 10.14 -17.76
C HIS A 170 7.68 9.01 -17.41
N ARG A 171 8.33 9.08 -16.24
CA ARG A 171 9.20 7.99 -15.77
C ARG A 171 8.41 6.69 -15.59
N LEU A 172 7.27 6.74 -14.90
CA LEU A 172 6.40 5.56 -14.75
C LEU A 172 5.84 5.08 -16.10
N ARG A 173 5.46 6.03 -16.98
CA ARG A 173 4.94 5.77 -18.33
C ARG A 173 5.92 4.99 -19.20
N ARG A 174 7.24 5.22 -19.10
CA ARG A 174 8.25 4.51 -19.88
C ARG A 174 8.20 2.99 -19.69
N VAL A 175 7.77 2.53 -18.51
CA VAL A 175 7.64 1.11 -18.20
C VAL A 175 6.19 0.65 -18.37
N LYS A 176 5.23 1.42 -17.85
CA LYS A 176 3.81 1.04 -17.82
C LYS A 176 3.09 1.19 -19.17
N GLY A 177 3.60 2.04 -20.05
CA GLY A 177 2.96 2.41 -21.32
C GLY A 177 1.97 3.58 -21.20
N TYR A 178 1.38 3.95 -22.34
CA TYR A 178 0.59 5.18 -22.52
C TYR A 178 -0.87 5.10 -22.06
N GLN A 179 -1.39 3.89 -21.83
CA GLN A 179 -2.79 3.67 -21.44
C GLN A 179 -3.12 4.20 -20.04
N GLY A 180 -2.11 4.57 -19.25
CA GLY A 180 -2.29 4.98 -17.87
C GLY A 180 -2.78 3.82 -16.99
N GLY A 181 -3.55 4.13 -15.96
CA GLY A 181 -4.19 3.15 -15.09
C GLY A 181 -3.50 2.97 -13.74
N ARG A 182 -3.95 1.96 -13.00
CA ARG A 182 -3.56 1.76 -11.60
C ARG A 182 -2.10 1.35 -11.44
N PHE A 183 -1.45 1.89 -10.42
CA PHE A 183 -0.19 1.41 -9.87
C PHE A 183 -0.24 1.55 -8.34
N TYR A 184 0.75 1.02 -7.66
CA TYR A 184 0.81 0.97 -6.21
C TYR A 184 2.15 1.51 -5.74
N ILE A 185 2.14 2.16 -4.57
CA ILE A 185 3.34 2.53 -3.82
C ILE A 185 3.25 1.92 -2.42
N ASN A 186 4.31 1.24 -1.99
CA ASN A 186 4.35 0.63 -0.65
C ASN A 186 5.03 1.54 0.39
N GLU A 187 5.15 1.05 1.61
CA GLU A 187 5.78 1.76 2.73
C GLU A 187 7.29 2.03 2.53
N ALA A 188 7.96 1.26 1.68
CA ALA A 188 9.34 1.52 1.29
C ALA A 188 9.46 2.57 0.17
N ARG A 189 8.34 3.13 -0.30
CA ARG A 189 8.24 4.08 -1.41
C ARG A 189 8.67 3.47 -2.76
N GLU A 190 8.42 2.17 -2.94
CA GLU A 190 8.64 1.44 -4.18
C GLU A 190 7.36 1.42 -5.03
N PHE A 191 7.48 1.72 -6.33
CA PHE A 191 6.36 1.66 -7.26
C PHE A 191 6.28 0.31 -7.96
N PHE A 192 5.06 -0.22 -8.11
CA PHE A 192 4.80 -1.44 -8.86
C PHE A 192 3.38 -1.44 -9.45
N THR A 193 3.14 -2.21 -10.50
CA THR A 193 1.85 -2.24 -11.20
C THR A 193 1.49 -3.66 -11.65
N PRO A 194 0.20 -4.03 -11.63
CA PRO A 194 -0.24 -5.34 -12.07
C PRO A 194 -0.17 -5.44 -13.60
N VAL A 195 0.25 -6.59 -14.11
CA VAL A 195 0.43 -6.85 -15.56
C VAL A 195 -0.55 -7.87 -16.16
N GLY A 196 -1.59 -8.23 -15.43
CA GLY A 196 -2.61 -9.18 -15.86
C GLY A 196 -3.07 -10.02 -14.69
N GLU A 197 -4.13 -10.77 -14.91
CA GLU A 197 -4.62 -11.79 -13.99
C GLU A 197 -4.57 -13.12 -14.75
N ASP A 198 -3.75 -14.04 -14.28
CA ASP A 198 -3.71 -15.40 -14.81
C ASP A 198 -4.34 -16.38 -13.79
N THR A 199 -4.35 -17.66 -14.11
CA THR A 199 -4.91 -18.71 -13.24
C THR A 199 -4.16 -18.88 -11.91
N ARG A 200 -2.97 -18.28 -11.76
CA ARG A 200 -2.11 -18.32 -10.56
C ARG A 200 -2.18 -17.03 -9.74
N GLY A 201 -2.67 -15.94 -10.32
CA GLY A 201 -2.96 -14.69 -9.63
C GLY A 201 -2.61 -13.46 -10.46
N VAL A 202 -2.40 -12.34 -9.77
CA VAL A 202 -1.98 -11.09 -10.40
C VAL A 202 -0.47 -10.96 -10.27
N SER A 203 0.22 -10.97 -11.41
CA SER A 203 1.65 -10.65 -11.47
C SER A 203 1.86 -9.14 -11.44
N TYR A 204 2.96 -8.70 -10.84
CA TYR A 204 3.32 -7.28 -10.73
C TYR A 204 4.70 -7.03 -11.33
N ILE A 205 4.86 -5.89 -11.98
CA ILE A 205 6.17 -5.39 -12.42
C ILE A 205 6.58 -4.18 -11.60
N TYR A 206 7.88 -4.03 -11.41
CA TYR A 206 8.49 -2.91 -10.72
C TYR A 206 8.57 -1.68 -11.63
N LEU A 207 8.28 -0.50 -11.07
CA LEU A 207 8.31 0.78 -11.78
C LEU A 207 9.42 1.72 -11.27
N GLY A 208 10.24 1.27 -10.32
CA GLY A 208 11.28 2.08 -9.69
C GLY A 208 10.87 2.66 -8.33
N ALA A 209 11.86 3.11 -7.56
CA ALA A 209 11.64 3.80 -6.30
C ALA A 209 11.16 5.23 -6.53
N LEU A 210 10.47 5.82 -5.55
CA LEU A 210 10.14 7.24 -5.54
C LEU A 210 11.39 8.12 -5.33
N GLY A 211 12.33 7.68 -4.48
CA GLY A 211 13.55 8.44 -4.18
C GLY A 211 13.26 9.87 -3.68
N ASP A 212 13.94 10.85 -4.26
CA ASP A 212 13.80 12.27 -3.94
C ASP A 212 12.78 13.01 -4.81
N GLU A 213 12.05 12.28 -5.67
CA GLU A 213 11.03 12.88 -6.52
C GLU A 213 9.93 13.55 -5.67
N PRO A 214 9.45 14.73 -6.08
CA PRO A 214 8.31 15.37 -5.44
C PRO A 214 7.08 14.45 -5.43
N TRP A 215 6.40 14.41 -4.31
CA TRP A 215 5.21 13.57 -4.11
C TRP A 215 4.13 14.35 -3.36
N PHE A 216 2.94 13.76 -3.27
CA PHE A 216 1.90 14.27 -2.39
C PHE A 216 2.46 14.47 -0.96
N ALA A 217 1.98 15.51 -0.27
CA ALA A 217 2.21 15.64 1.15
C ALA A 217 1.46 14.55 1.92
N ALA A 218 1.99 14.20 3.10
CA ALA A 218 1.26 13.40 4.06
C ALA A 218 -0.05 14.14 4.41
N PRO A 219 -1.21 13.47 4.33
CA PRO A 219 -2.49 14.17 4.37
C PRO A 219 -2.95 14.59 5.78
N LEU A 220 -2.23 14.20 6.83
CA LEU A 220 -2.54 14.60 8.21
C LEU A 220 -1.55 15.69 8.66
N LYS A 221 -2.08 16.80 9.20
CA LYS A 221 -1.26 17.92 9.68
C LYS A 221 -0.38 17.47 10.85
N GLY A 222 0.91 17.79 10.80
CA GLY A 222 1.88 17.51 11.87
C GLY A 222 2.97 16.50 11.49
N ASP A 223 2.75 15.67 10.47
CA ASP A 223 3.78 14.81 9.87
C ASP A 223 4.62 15.63 8.87
N ARG A 224 5.44 16.56 9.38
CA ARG A 224 6.55 17.10 8.59
C ARG A 224 7.67 16.05 8.56
N ARG A 225 8.12 15.73 7.35
CA ARG A 225 9.29 14.87 7.10
C ARG A 225 10.50 15.34 7.88
#